data_AF-A0A356U1R5-F1
#
_entry.id   AF-A0A356U1R5-F1
#
_cell.length_a   1.000
_cell.length_b   1.000
_cell.length_c   1.000
_cell.angle_alpha   90.00
_cell.angle_beta   90.00
_cell.angle_gamma   90.00
#
_symmetry.space_group_name_H-M   'P 1'
#
loop_
_entity.id
_entity.type
_entity.pdbx_description
1 polymer ?
#
loop_
_entity_poly.entity_id
_entity_poly.type
_entity_poly.pdbx_seq_one_letter_code
_entity_poly.pdbx_strand_id
1 'polypeptide(L)'
;MRIVLFVASFLMGLTPAIASQWKPMQFDPSKEGSADLIIPLPCGGSMAFNKVVTPASASNPLDDARFRLGHSSVESGFEDFQRNGFLRGPFADSDSQAPFYYIGRYEVTKNQLHAIKGECDAIKTNIAGTIPASNISWFDAIELTKLLSEWLRANAEGQLPKVEGIPSFVRLPTEAEWEFAVRGGAKVNKASFDARLFPMDGEVGEYAWYQGPASSKDKLRPIGKRKPNPLGLHDVYGNVEELILEPYHLNASGRAHGQVGGFMTKGGSIRSDATELRSGMRSEWPYYNVNAAEALRQDTFGVRFVMASHILVSSKATDDIRNSWAKLSETDGGALDDPLNTLNQMLDEENVGPRKAALDAVKAQVLQARQEIEDKQ
;
A
#
# COMPACT_ATOMS: atom_id res chain seq x y z
N MET A 1 64.56 -33.09 -30.29
CA MET A 1 63.13 -33.44 -30.12
C MET A 1 62.67 -32.84 -28.79
N ARG A 2 62.04 -31.65 -28.80
CA ARG A 2 61.50 -31.00 -27.59
C ARG A 2 60.02 -31.34 -27.50
N ILE A 3 59.64 -32.11 -26.49
CA ILE A 3 58.25 -32.50 -26.22
C ILE A 3 57.59 -31.34 -25.45
N VAL A 4 56.61 -30.71 -26.07
CA VAL A 4 55.75 -29.70 -25.44
C VAL A 4 54.60 -30.46 -24.75
N LEU A 5 54.57 -30.44 -23.42
CA LEU A 5 53.40 -30.90 -22.64
C LEU A 5 52.31 -29.82 -22.71
N PHE A 6 51.19 -30.13 -23.35
CA PHE A 6 49.95 -29.38 -23.20
C PHE A 6 49.24 -29.83 -21.92
N VAL A 7 49.18 -28.95 -20.93
CA VAL A 7 48.30 -29.11 -19.76
C VAL A 7 46.92 -28.60 -20.17
N ALA A 8 45.98 -29.51 -20.37
CA ALA A 8 44.58 -29.17 -20.58
C ALA A 8 43.95 -28.82 -19.23
N SER A 9 43.81 -27.52 -18.93
CA SER A 9 43.00 -27.04 -17.81
C SER A 9 41.53 -27.30 -18.09
N PHE A 10 40.98 -28.33 -17.44
CA PHE A 10 39.55 -28.62 -17.42
C PHE A 10 38.87 -27.58 -16.51
N LEU A 11 38.33 -26.51 -17.09
CA LEU A 11 37.38 -25.65 -16.38
C LEU A 11 36.09 -26.46 -16.19
N MET A 12 35.89 -26.99 -14.97
CA MET A 12 34.58 -27.44 -14.54
C MET A 12 33.67 -26.21 -14.48
N GLY A 13 32.82 -26.05 -15.51
CA GLY A 13 31.69 -25.14 -15.43
C GLY A 13 30.76 -25.63 -14.32
N LEU A 14 30.68 -24.88 -13.23
CA LEU A 14 29.59 -25.00 -12.26
C LEU A 14 28.32 -24.58 -13.01
N THR A 15 27.55 -25.55 -13.48
CA THR A 15 26.16 -25.30 -13.85
C THR A 15 25.45 -24.84 -12.57
N PRO A 16 24.83 -23.65 -12.54
CA PRO A 16 24.07 -23.24 -11.37
C PRO A 16 22.97 -24.29 -11.15
N ALA A 17 22.96 -24.90 -9.97
CA ALA A 17 21.88 -25.79 -9.58
C ALA A 17 20.57 -25.01 -9.71
N ILE A 18 19.69 -25.47 -10.59
CA ILE A 18 18.36 -24.89 -10.74
C ILE A 18 17.66 -25.09 -9.39
N ALA A 19 17.52 -24.02 -8.61
CA ALA A 19 16.79 -24.07 -7.36
C ALA A 19 15.36 -24.58 -7.64
N SER A 20 14.93 -25.60 -6.89
CA SER A 20 13.59 -26.18 -7.08
C SER A 20 12.52 -25.13 -6.80
N GLN A 21 11.57 -24.98 -7.72
CA GLN A 21 10.47 -24.02 -7.59
C GLN A 21 9.64 -24.27 -6.32
N TRP A 22 9.31 -23.19 -5.60
CA TRP A 22 8.50 -23.29 -4.39
C TRP A 22 7.07 -23.76 -4.69
N LYS A 23 6.50 -24.53 -3.77
CA LYS A 23 5.08 -24.93 -3.84
C LYS A 23 4.18 -23.74 -3.53
N PRO A 24 2.96 -23.67 -4.11
CA PRO A 24 2.02 -22.56 -3.85
C PRO A 24 1.80 -22.24 -2.37
N MET A 25 1.67 -23.26 -1.52
CA MET A 25 1.47 -23.07 -0.07
C MET A 25 2.63 -22.35 0.66
N GLN A 26 3.79 -22.17 0.00
CA GLN A 26 4.92 -21.43 0.56
C GLN A 26 4.86 -19.92 0.30
N PHE A 27 4.02 -19.45 -0.64
CA PHE A 27 3.93 -18.03 -1.02
C PHE A 27 2.50 -17.52 -1.25
N ASP A 28 1.54 -18.41 -1.52
CA ASP A 28 0.09 -18.13 -1.62
C ASP A 28 -0.71 -19.25 -0.93
N PRO A 29 -0.70 -19.32 0.43
CA PRO A 29 -1.34 -20.41 1.16
C PRO A 29 -2.86 -20.32 1.27
N SER A 30 -3.47 -19.19 0.90
CA SER A 30 -4.92 -19.01 1.00
C SER A 30 -5.67 -19.95 0.06
N LYS A 31 -6.86 -20.37 0.52
CA LYS A 31 -7.81 -21.14 -0.29
C LYS A 31 -8.90 -20.26 -0.92
N GLU A 32 -8.95 -18.99 -0.54
CA GLU A 32 -10.01 -18.06 -0.93
C GLU A 32 -9.53 -17.18 -2.08
N GLY A 33 -9.85 -17.54 -3.32
CA GLY A 33 -9.39 -16.82 -4.51
C GLY A 33 -7.88 -16.96 -4.77
N SER A 34 -7.46 -16.60 -5.98
CA SER A 34 -6.07 -16.61 -6.42
C SER A 34 -5.50 -15.19 -6.44
N ALA A 35 -4.17 -15.08 -6.30
CA ALA A 35 -3.48 -13.82 -6.56
C ALA A 35 -3.66 -13.36 -8.02
N ASP A 36 -3.73 -12.06 -8.23
CA ASP A 36 -3.86 -11.45 -9.57
C ASP A 36 -2.50 -11.33 -10.29
N LEU A 37 -1.40 -11.36 -9.53
CA LEU A 37 -0.03 -11.33 -10.04
C LEU A 37 0.87 -12.19 -9.14
N ILE A 38 1.66 -13.07 -9.76
CA ILE A 38 2.76 -13.78 -9.12
C ILE A 38 4.07 -13.31 -9.75
N ILE A 39 4.97 -12.78 -8.94
CA ILE A 39 6.33 -12.44 -9.38
C ILE A 39 7.33 -13.49 -8.87
N PRO A 40 8.36 -13.83 -9.66
CA PRO A 40 9.42 -14.72 -9.21
C PRO A 40 10.35 -14.00 -8.21
N LEU A 41 11.02 -14.79 -7.38
CA LEU A 41 12.09 -14.35 -6.48
C LEU A 41 13.36 -15.16 -6.79
N PRO A 42 14.53 -14.73 -6.28
CA PRO A 42 15.70 -15.59 -6.25
C PRO A 42 15.40 -16.92 -5.53
N CYS A 43 16.31 -17.89 -5.66
CA CYS A 43 16.19 -19.21 -5.01
C CYS A 43 14.93 -20.01 -5.40
N GLY A 44 14.37 -19.75 -6.59
CA GLY A 44 13.17 -20.44 -7.09
C GLY A 44 11.87 -20.05 -6.36
N GLY A 45 11.89 -18.94 -5.61
CA GLY A 45 10.76 -18.47 -4.84
C GLY A 45 9.76 -17.64 -5.63
N SER A 46 8.69 -17.23 -4.97
CA SER A 46 7.65 -16.38 -5.56
C SER A 46 6.97 -15.51 -4.51
N MET A 47 6.31 -14.45 -4.97
CA MET A 47 5.50 -13.55 -4.16
C MET A 47 4.18 -13.25 -4.86
N ALA A 48 3.09 -13.30 -4.08
CA ALA A 48 1.73 -13.10 -4.55
C ALA A 48 1.23 -11.67 -4.30
N PHE A 49 0.55 -11.10 -5.28
CA PHE A 49 -0.01 -9.75 -5.24
C PHE A 49 -1.46 -9.76 -5.72
N ASN A 50 -2.26 -8.86 -5.16
CA ASN A 50 -3.63 -8.61 -5.60
C ASN A 50 -3.75 -7.23 -6.25
N LYS A 51 -4.63 -7.14 -7.25
CA LYS A 51 -4.98 -5.93 -7.98
C LYS A 51 -5.90 -5.08 -7.11
N VAL A 52 -5.56 -3.80 -6.97
CA VAL A 52 -6.39 -2.79 -6.29
C VAL A 52 -6.81 -1.74 -7.31
N VAL A 53 -8.07 -1.81 -7.72
CA VAL A 53 -8.67 -0.85 -8.67
C VAL A 53 -8.93 0.48 -7.95
N THR A 54 -8.43 1.56 -8.54
CA THR A 54 -8.64 2.93 -8.07
C THR A 54 -9.70 3.58 -8.97
N PRO A 55 -10.87 3.98 -8.44
CA PRO A 55 -11.98 4.52 -9.22
C PRO A 55 -11.66 5.93 -9.73
N ALA A 56 -10.95 6.00 -10.84
CA ALA A 56 -10.58 7.20 -11.57
C ALA A 56 -10.61 6.90 -13.07
N SER A 57 -10.64 7.92 -13.91
CA SER A 57 -10.56 7.77 -15.36
C SER A 57 -9.15 7.38 -15.80
N ALA A 58 -9.03 6.24 -16.49
CA ALA A 58 -7.77 5.84 -17.11
C ALA A 58 -7.32 6.82 -18.21
N SER A 59 -8.25 7.50 -18.89
CA SER A 59 -7.97 8.41 -20.01
C SER A 59 -7.51 9.81 -19.59
N ASN A 60 -7.82 10.24 -18.35
CA ASN A 60 -7.30 11.48 -17.80
C ASN A 60 -6.14 11.17 -16.83
N PRO A 61 -4.88 11.48 -17.19
CA PRO A 61 -3.72 11.17 -16.33
C PRO A 61 -3.68 11.95 -15.01
N LEU A 62 -4.48 13.02 -14.87
CA LEU A 62 -4.61 13.81 -13.63
C LEU A 62 -5.86 13.47 -12.82
N ASP A 63 -6.69 12.53 -13.27
CA ASP A 63 -7.84 12.07 -12.48
C ASP A 63 -7.39 11.06 -11.42
N ASP A 64 -8.01 11.11 -10.24
CA ASP A 64 -7.65 10.31 -9.09
C ASP A 64 -8.86 9.84 -8.28
N ALA A 65 -8.68 8.73 -7.57
CA ALA A 65 -9.65 8.27 -6.61
C ALA A 65 -9.54 9.12 -5.34
N ARG A 66 -10.63 9.79 -4.98
CA ARG A 66 -10.75 10.58 -3.75
C ARG A 66 -11.38 9.75 -2.65
N PHE A 67 -10.78 9.76 -1.47
CA PHE A 67 -11.29 9.02 -0.32
C PHE A 67 -10.84 9.67 0.99
N ARG A 68 -11.43 9.22 2.10
CA ARG A 68 -11.06 9.70 3.44
C ARG A 68 -10.13 8.69 4.09
N LEU A 69 -8.93 9.15 4.41
CA LEU A 69 -8.00 8.46 5.30
C LEU A 69 -8.41 8.71 6.75
N GLY A 70 -8.09 7.80 7.65
CA GLY A 70 -8.33 7.95 9.08
C GLY A 70 -9.77 7.64 9.52
N HIS A 71 -10.10 8.06 10.73
CA HIS A 71 -11.43 7.93 11.32
C HIS A 71 -11.81 9.20 12.10
N SER A 72 -13.09 9.36 12.42
CA SER A 72 -13.62 10.59 13.04
C SER A 72 -13.48 10.62 14.57
N SER A 73 -12.53 9.87 15.15
CA SER A 73 -12.30 9.88 16.61
C SER A 73 -11.55 11.14 17.02
N VAL A 74 -12.03 11.80 18.08
CA VAL A 74 -11.36 12.98 18.65
C VAL A 74 -10.19 12.57 19.53
N GLU A 75 -10.28 11.41 20.20
CA GLU A 75 -9.26 10.94 21.16
C GLU A 75 -7.92 10.58 20.48
N SER A 76 -7.98 9.93 19.32
CA SER A 76 -6.81 9.65 18.46
C SER A 76 -6.65 10.65 17.33
N GLY A 77 -7.35 11.79 17.38
CA GLY A 77 -7.50 12.68 16.23
C GLY A 77 -6.18 13.25 15.70
N PHE A 78 -5.19 13.49 16.57
CA PHE A 78 -3.87 13.95 16.12
C PHE A 78 -3.10 12.85 15.36
N GLU A 79 -3.42 11.58 15.58
CA GLU A 79 -2.83 10.45 14.89
C GLU A 79 -3.54 10.22 13.56
N ASP A 80 -4.85 10.00 13.58
CA ASP A 80 -5.59 9.45 12.44
C ASP A 80 -6.94 10.11 12.19
N PHE A 81 -7.12 11.40 12.53
CA PHE A 81 -8.34 12.12 12.16
C PHE A 81 -8.58 12.14 10.64
N GLN A 82 -9.85 12.21 10.24
CA GLN A 82 -10.21 12.16 8.82
C GLN A 82 -9.53 13.24 7.99
N ARG A 83 -8.80 12.84 6.94
CA ARG A 83 -8.18 13.73 5.95
C ARG A 83 -8.46 13.23 4.54
N ASN A 84 -8.50 14.15 3.58
CA ASN A 84 -8.62 13.77 2.17
C ASN A 84 -7.34 13.04 1.72
N GLY A 85 -7.56 11.93 1.03
CA GLY A 85 -6.56 11.13 0.34
C GLY A 85 -6.89 11.07 -1.15
N PHE A 86 -5.84 11.01 -1.95
CA PHE A 86 -5.90 10.93 -3.41
C PHE A 86 -5.06 9.73 -3.83
N LEU A 87 -5.56 8.92 -4.74
CA LEU A 87 -4.84 7.73 -5.19
C LEU A 87 -5.14 7.42 -6.65
N ARG A 88 -4.08 7.17 -7.41
CA ARG A 88 -4.15 6.66 -8.77
C ARG A 88 -3.15 5.53 -8.94
N GLY A 89 -3.64 4.37 -9.37
CA GLY A 89 -2.76 3.26 -9.74
C GLY A 89 -1.96 3.56 -11.03
N PRO A 90 -0.72 3.05 -11.16
CA PRO A 90 0.10 3.32 -12.33
C PRO A 90 -0.26 2.47 -13.55
N PHE A 91 -1.04 1.39 -13.37
CA PHE A 91 -1.39 0.46 -14.44
C PHE A 91 -2.83 0.68 -14.90
N ALA A 92 -3.10 0.40 -16.16
CA ALA A 92 -4.44 0.32 -16.72
C ALA A 92 -4.47 -0.84 -17.72
N ASP A 93 -5.54 -1.63 -17.73
CA ASP A 93 -5.74 -2.66 -18.75
C ASP A 93 -6.27 -1.96 -20.01
N SER A 94 -6.02 -2.50 -21.20
CA SER A 94 -6.49 -1.92 -22.47
C SER A 94 -8.01 -1.70 -22.51
N ASP A 95 -8.74 -2.55 -21.78
CA ASP A 95 -10.20 -2.59 -21.74
C ASP A 95 -10.75 -1.98 -20.44
N SER A 96 -9.89 -1.65 -19.48
CA SER A 96 -10.29 -1.10 -18.18
C SER A 96 -10.42 0.42 -18.27
N GLN A 97 -11.56 0.92 -17.81
CA GLN A 97 -11.77 2.36 -17.63
C GLN A 97 -11.08 2.92 -16.37
N ALA A 98 -10.58 2.04 -15.49
CA ALA A 98 -10.03 2.43 -14.20
C ALA A 98 -8.56 1.99 -14.03
N PRO A 99 -7.69 2.89 -13.52
CA PRO A 99 -6.34 2.54 -13.13
C PRO A 99 -6.31 1.61 -11.90
N PHE A 100 -5.20 0.92 -11.70
CA PHE A 100 -4.96 0.04 -10.57
C PHE A 100 -3.47 -0.06 -10.22
N TYR A 101 -3.19 -0.56 -9.02
CA TYR A 101 -1.86 -0.98 -8.59
C TYR A 101 -1.92 -2.39 -8.01
N TYR A 102 -0.76 -3.02 -7.85
CA TYR A 102 -0.65 -4.31 -7.18
C TYR A 102 -0.05 -4.14 -5.80
N ILE A 103 -0.64 -4.79 -4.80
CA ILE A 103 -0.11 -4.85 -3.43
C ILE A 103 0.05 -6.31 -3.01
N GLY A 104 1.10 -6.58 -2.25
CA GLY A 104 1.42 -7.92 -1.74
C GLY A 104 0.21 -8.49 -1.01
N ARG A 105 -0.17 -9.72 -1.36
CA ARG A 105 -1.33 -10.40 -0.77
C ARG A 105 -1.12 -10.72 0.71
N TYR A 106 0.14 -10.87 1.10
CA TYR A 106 0.60 -11.16 2.46
C TYR A 106 1.76 -10.24 2.82
N GLU A 107 2.10 -10.20 4.10
CA GLU A 107 3.39 -9.71 4.60
C GLU A 107 4.54 -10.53 3.98
N VAL A 108 5.71 -9.91 3.79
CA VAL A 108 6.90 -10.62 3.30
C VAL A 108 7.35 -11.65 4.33
N THR A 109 7.46 -12.91 3.92
CA THR A 109 7.83 -14.02 4.81
C THR A 109 9.34 -14.11 5.06
N LYS A 110 9.75 -14.84 6.10
CA LYS A 110 11.16 -15.15 6.37
C LYS A 110 11.86 -15.77 5.17
N ASN A 111 11.22 -16.72 4.48
CA ASN A 111 11.79 -17.30 3.27
C ASN A 111 11.92 -16.26 2.15
N GLN A 112 10.92 -15.41 1.94
CA GLN A 112 11.00 -14.37 0.90
C GLN A 112 12.10 -13.35 1.22
N LEU A 113 12.29 -12.99 2.49
CA LEU A 113 13.41 -12.16 2.94
C LEU A 113 14.76 -12.80 2.59
N HIS A 114 14.97 -14.06 2.97
CA HIS A 114 16.20 -14.79 2.65
C HIS A 114 16.42 -14.90 1.13
N ALA A 115 15.36 -15.17 0.37
CA ALA A 115 15.43 -15.22 -1.09
C ALA A 115 15.87 -13.87 -1.69
N ILE A 116 15.27 -12.75 -1.28
CA ILE A 116 15.65 -11.41 -1.75
C ILE A 116 17.12 -11.09 -1.46
N LYS A 117 17.64 -11.54 -0.32
CA LYS A 117 19.05 -11.40 0.06
C LYS A 117 20.00 -12.40 -0.61
N GLY A 118 19.48 -13.35 -1.40
CA GLY A 118 20.27 -14.41 -2.03
C GLY A 118 20.71 -15.53 -1.07
N GLU A 119 20.15 -15.60 0.13
CA GLU A 119 20.48 -16.54 1.20
C GLU A 119 19.72 -17.88 1.01
N CYS A 120 19.93 -18.55 -0.12
CA CYS A 120 19.13 -19.73 -0.51
C CYS A 120 19.21 -20.90 0.50
N ASP A 121 20.33 -21.06 1.22
CA ASP A 121 20.51 -22.11 2.22
C ASP A 121 19.68 -21.88 3.49
N ALA A 122 19.20 -20.66 3.72
CA ALA A 122 18.36 -20.31 4.86
C ALA A 122 16.87 -20.67 4.63
N ILE A 123 16.48 -20.99 3.39
CA ILE A 123 15.10 -21.30 3.03
C ILE A 123 14.62 -22.58 3.73
N LYS A 124 13.47 -22.47 4.42
CA LYS A 124 12.81 -23.61 5.07
C LYS A 124 11.66 -24.12 4.22
N THR A 125 11.58 -25.41 3.98
CA THR A 125 10.48 -26.02 3.21
C THR A 125 9.20 -26.23 4.04
N ASN A 126 9.28 -26.07 5.36
CA ASN A 126 8.15 -26.19 6.27
C ASN A 126 7.50 -24.82 6.58
N ILE A 127 6.39 -24.85 7.33
CA ILE A 127 5.58 -23.67 7.64
C ILE A 127 6.35 -22.56 8.41
N ALA A 128 7.50 -22.87 9.03
CA ALA A 128 8.28 -21.86 9.74
C ALA A 128 8.84 -20.80 8.77
N GLY A 129 9.06 -21.18 7.51
CA GLY A 129 9.51 -20.27 6.46
C GLY A 129 8.43 -19.27 6.00
N THR A 130 7.15 -19.53 6.30
CA THR A 130 6.01 -18.69 5.90
C THR A 130 5.53 -17.77 7.03
N ILE A 131 6.25 -17.70 8.15
CA ILE A 131 6.04 -16.66 9.17
C ILE A 131 6.53 -15.33 8.57
N PRO A 132 5.85 -14.19 8.81
CA PRO A 132 6.35 -12.90 8.34
C PRO A 132 7.78 -12.66 8.85
N ALA A 133 8.58 -12.06 7.99
CA ALA A 133 9.85 -11.51 8.39
C ALA A 133 9.60 -10.33 9.33
N SER A 134 10.42 -10.23 10.37
CA SER A 134 10.38 -9.13 11.32
C SER A 134 11.79 -8.71 11.73
N ASN A 135 11.92 -7.78 12.68
CA ASN A 135 13.21 -7.18 13.03
C ASN A 135 13.85 -6.45 11.83
N ILE A 136 13.00 -5.76 11.05
CA ILE A 136 13.36 -5.00 9.86
C ILE A 136 13.34 -3.51 10.23
N SER A 137 14.44 -2.80 9.99
CA SER A 137 14.44 -1.33 10.09
C SER A 137 13.86 -0.71 8.83
N TRP A 138 13.45 0.56 8.88
CA TRP A 138 13.01 1.26 7.67
C TRP A 138 14.09 1.23 6.56
N PHE A 139 15.37 1.38 6.92
CA PHE A 139 16.47 1.30 5.96
C PHE A 139 16.65 -0.10 5.36
N ASP A 140 16.49 -1.16 6.17
CA ASP A 140 16.50 -2.54 5.65
C ASP A 140 15.36 -2.73 4.64
N ALA A 141 14.17 -2.20 4.94
CA ALA A 141 13.01 -2.29 4.07
C ALA A 141 13.24 -1.62 2.71
N ILE A 142 13.85 -0.42 2.69
CA ILE A 142 14.25 0.25 1.45
C ILE A 142 15.28 -0.60 0.68
N GLU A 143 16.31 -1.11 1.35
CA GLU A 143 17.32 -1.95 0.68
C GLU A 143 16.69 -3.23 0.11
N LEU A 144 15.73 -3.86 0.79
CA LEU A 144 15.02 -5.02 0.26
C LEU A 144 14.24 -4.69 -1.02
N THR A 145 13.59 -3.53 -1.07
CA THR A 145 12.86 -3.10 -2.27
C THR A 145 13.81 -2.83 -3.45
N LYS A 146 15.00 -2.27 -3.17
CA LYS A 146 16.08 -2.12 -4.16
C LYS A 146 16.56 -3.47 -4.68
N LEU A 147 17.00 -4.35 -3.79
CA LEU A 147 17.54 -5.67 -4.15
C LEU A 147 16.55 -6.47 -5.00
N LEU A 148 15.28 -6.49 -4.60
CA LEU A 148 14.25 -7.19 -5.35
C LEU A 148 14.01 -6.56 -6.72
N SER A 149 13.93 -5.23 -6.80
CA SER A 149 13.73 -4.52 -8.07
C SER A 149 14.87 -4.74 -9.05
N GLU A 150 16.13 -4.69 -8.59
CA GLU A 150 17.32 -4.96 -9.41
C GLU A 150 17.34 -6.41 -9.90
N TRP A 151 17.04 -7.37 -9.03
CA TRP A 151 17.00 -8.78 -9.40
C TRP A 151 15.89 -9.06 -10.43
N LEU A 152 14.69 -8.53 -10.21
CA LEU A 152 13.57 -8.70 -11.14
C LEU A 152 13.88 -8.11 -12.51
N ARG A 153 14.49 -6.93 -12.57
CA ARG A 153 14.92 -6.31 -13.83
C ARG A 153 15.95 -7.17 -14.57
N ALA A 154 16.90 -7.76 -13.86
CA ALA A 154 17.95 -8.57 -14.48
C ALA A 154 17.47 -9.98 -14.89
N ASN A 155 16.52 -10.58 -14.16
CA ASN A 155 16.21 -12.01 -14.30
C ASN A 155 14.77 -12.31 -14.72
N ALA A 156 13.85 -11.33 -14.62
CA ALA A 156 12.42 -11.56 -14.77
C ALA A 156 11.68 -10.36 -15.38
N GLU A 157 12.33 -9.48 -16.13
CA GLU A 157 11.72 -8.26 -16.66
C GLU A 157 10.46 -8.55 -17.50
N GLY A 158 10.46 -9.65 -18.25
CA GLY A 158 9.32 -10.10 -19.06
C GLY A 158 8.09 -10.52 -18.25
N GLN A 159 8.22 -10.72 -16.95
CA GLN A 159 7.12 -11.07 -16.04
C GLN A 159 6.61 -9.87 -15.24
N LEU A 160 7.22 -8.69 -15.39
CA LEU A 160 6.81 -7.49 -14.69
C LEU A 160 5.66 -6.80 -15.43
N PRO A 161 4.63 -6.31 -14.71
CA PRO A 161 3.71 -5.33 -15.26
C PRO A 161 4.48 -4.15 -15.86
N LYS A 162 4.05 -3.67 -17.02
CA LYS A 162 4.72 -2.57 -17.74
C LYS A 162 3.75 -1.42 -17.99
N VAL A 163 4.28 -0.20 -17.98
CA VAL A 163 3.56 1.00 -18.42
C VAL A 163 4.30 1.53 -19.64
N GLU A 164 3.64 1.54 -20.80
CA GLU A 164 4.24 1.94 -22.09
C GLU A 164 5.58 1.22 -22.38
N GLY A 165 5.65 -0.07 -22.06
CA GLY A 165 6.85 -0.89 -22.25
C GLY A 165 7.93 -0.73 -21.17
N ILE A 166 7.79 0.23 -20.25
CA ILE A 166 8.70 0.40 -19.12
C ILE A 166 8.31 -0.57 -18.00
N PRO A 167 9.21 -1.46 -17.56
CA PRO A 167 8.91 -2.41 -16.49
C PRO A 167 8.78 -1.70 -15.13
N SER A 168 7.80 -2.16 -14.35
CA SER A 168 7.58 -1.76 -12.97
C SER A 168 8.74 -2.11 -12.03
N PHE A 169 8.69 -1.59 -10.82
CA PHE A 169 9.63 -1.87 -9.73
C PHE A 169 8.88 -2.04 -8.41
N VAL A 170 9.56 -2.58 -7.40
CA VAL A 170 9.00 -2.81 -6.06
C VAL A 170 9.35 -1.67 -5.13
N ARG A 171 8.39 -1.26 -4.28
CA ARG A 171 8.63 -0.34 -3.15
C ARG A 171 7.71 -0.65 -1.97
N LEU A 172 7.94 0.04 -0.85
CA LEU A 172 6.96 0.11 0.24
C LEU A 172 5.69 0.83 -0.22
N PRO A 173 4.51 0.47 0.30
CA PRO A 173 3.29 1.22 0.06
C PRO A 173 3.39 2.63 0.66
N THR A 174 2.72 3.59 0.02
CA THR A 174 2.35 4.86 0.66
C THR A 174 1.27 4.63 1.71
N GLU A 175 1.04 5.60 2.60
CA GLU A 175 -0.07 5.52 3.55
C GLU A 175 -1.42 5.40 2.81
N ALA A 176 -1.57 6.15 1.73
CA ALA A 176 -2.79 6.18 0.91
C ALA A 176 -3.09 4.84 0.25
N GLU A 177 -2.08 4.21 -0.36
CA GLU A 177 -2.22 2.87 -0.95
C GLU A 177 -2.59 1.84 0.11
N TRP A 178 -1.83 1.79 1.21
CA TRP A 178 -2.04 0.80 2.25
C TRP A 178 -3.47 0.87 2.80
N GLU A 179 -3.90 2.05 3.22
CA GLU A 179 -5.19 2.20 3.88
C GLU A 179 -6.38 2.01 2.92
N PHE A 180 -6.26 2.49 1.67
CA PHE A 180 -7.29 2.23 0.66
C PHE A 180 -7.47 0.73 0.42
N ALA A 181 -6.36 -0.01 0.28
CA ALA A 181 -6.38 -1.45 0.09
C ALA A 181 -6.92 -2.20 1.31
N VAL A 182 -6.51 -1.83 2.52
CA VAL A 182 -6.94 -2.53 3.75
C VAL A 182 -8.42 -2.33 4.04
N ARG A 183 -8.99 -1.16 3.73
CA ARG A 183 -10.43 -0.86 3.84
C ARG A 183 -11.31 -1.64 2.85
N GLY A 184 -10.71 -2.30 1.85
CA GLY A 184 -11.44 -3.03 0.80
C GLY A 184 -11.57 -2.28 -0.52
N GLY A 185 -10.99 -1.08 -0.62
CA GLY A 185 -10.94 -0.27 -1.84
C GLY A 185 -12.29 -0.10 -2.53
N ALA A 186 -12.31 -0.20 -3.86
CA ALA A 186 -13.52 -0.07 -4.66
C ALA A 186 -14.51 -1.26 -4.54
N LYS A 187 -14.19 -2.32 -3.79
CA LYS A 187 -15.11 -3.47 -3.59
C LYS A 187 -16.15 -3.25 -2.50
N VAL A 188 -16.01 -2.17 -1.71
CA VAL A 188 -16.92 -1.86 -0.61
C VAL A 188 -17.65 -0.54 -0.88
N ASN A 189 -18.84 -0.39 -0.31
CA ASN A 189 -19.55 0.89 -0.36
C ASN A 189 -18.88 1.92 0.58
N LYS A 190 -19.23 3.20 0.41
CA LYS A 190 -18.67 4.30 1.18
C LYS A 190 -18.83 4.15 2.70
N ALA A 191 -19.98 3.68 3.17
CA ALA A 191 -20.22 3.50 4.60
C ALA A 191 -19.31 2.43 5.22
N SER A 192 -19.13 1.30 4.54
CA SER A 192 -18.17 0.27 4.95
C SER A 192 -16.72 0.74 4.84
N PHE A 193 -16.38 1.55 3.83
CA PHE A 193 -15.04 2.12 3.67
C PHE A 193 -14.69 3.07 4.82
N ASP A 194 -15.60 3.95 5.21
CA ASP A 194 -15.40 4.98 6.25
C ASP A 194 -15.43 4.41 7.69
N ALA A 195 -15.80 3.13 7.84
CA ALA A 195 -15.86 2.44 9.13
C ALA A 195 -14.46 2.25 9.76
N ARG A 196 -14.45 1.94 11.06
CA ARG A 196 -13.21 1.74 11.85
C ARG A 196 -12.38 0.56 11.35
N LEU A 197 -13.07 -0.52 10.99
CA LEU A 197 -12.52 -1.76 10.43
C LEU A 197 -13.14 -1.99 9.05
N PHE A 198 -12.47 -2.75 8.19
CA PHE A 198 -13.08 -3.24 6.95
C PHE A 198 -14.28 -4.16 7.28
N PRO A 199 -15.24 -4.35 6.34
CA PRO A 199 -16.41 -5.19 6.60
C PRO A 199 -16.03 -6.66 6.78
N MET A 200 -16.44 -7.24 7.90
CA MET A 200 -16.14 -8.62 8.32
C MET A 200 -17.43 -9.38 8.61
N ASP A 201 -17.52 -10.61 8.12
CA ASP A 201 -18.56 -11.57 8.50
C ASP A 201 -18.02 -12.45 9.64
N GLY A 202 -17.93 -11.87 10.85
CA GLY A 202 -17.44 -12.56 12.05
C GLY A 202 -16.64 -11.67 12.99
N GLU A 203 -16.00 -12.30 13.96
CA GLU A 203 -15.22 -11.61 14.99
C GLU A 203 -13.83 -11.22 14.47
N VAL A 204 -13.24 -10.15 15.02
CA VAL A 204 -11.87 -9.68 14.66
C VAL A 204 -10.83 -10.80 14.74
N GLY A 205 -10.98 -11.74 15.68
CA GLY A 205 -10.11 -12.89 15.84
C GLY A 205 -10.09 -13.86 14.64
N GLU A 206 -11.07 -13.81 13.74
CA GLU A 206 -11.06 -14.61 12.52
C GLU A 206 -10.24 -13.99 11.39
N TYR A 207 -9.94 -12.68 11.49
CA TYR A 207 -9.29 -11.88 10.45
C TYR A 207 -7.89 -11.37 10.87
N ALA A 208 -7.59 -11.33 12.18
CA ALA A 208 -6.39 -10.68 12.70
C ALA A 208 -5.60 -11.55 13.70
N TRP A 209 -4.31 -11.25 13.85
CA TRP A 209 -3.44 -11.82 14.87
C TRP A 209 -2.97 -10.75 15.85
N TYR A 210 -3.57 -10.68 17.03
CA TYR A 210 -3.34 -9.64 18.03
C TYR A 210 -2.92 -10.25 19.38
N GLN A 211 -2.65 -9.39 20.37
CA GLN A 211 -2.23 -9.82 21.69
C GLN A 211 -3.31 -10.68 22.37
N GLY A 212 -2.93 -11.87 22.84
CA GLY A 212 -3.80 -12.65 23.69
C GLY A 212 -3.67 -14.17 23.52
N PRO A 213 -4.06 -14.93 24.56
CA PRO A 213 -3.88 -16.38 24.60
C PRO A 213 -4.76 -17.12 23.58
N ALA A 214 -5.91 -16.56 23.20
CA ALA A 214 -6.79 -17.11 22.17
C ALA A 214 -6.37 -16.71 20.73
N SER A 215 -5.36 -15.83 20.59
CA SER A 215 -4.92 -15.27 19.31
C SER A 215 -3.44 -15.61 19.05
N SER A 216 -2.53 -14.63 19.09
CA SER A 216 -1.12 -14.80 18.74
C SER A 216 -0.34 -15.66 19.73
N LYS A 217 -0.72 -15.70 21.02
CA LYS A 217 0.11 -16.25 22.12
C LYS A 217 1.55 -15.70 22.05
N ASP A 218 1.67 -14.40 21.78
CA ASP A 218 2.93 -13.65 21.66
C ASP A 218 3.90 -14.21 20.61
N LYS A 219 3.36 -14.84 19.57
CA LYS A 219 4.13 -15.43 18.47
C LYS A 219 3.57 -15.02 17.13
N LEU A 220 4.47 -14.55 16.26
CA LEU A 220 4.16 -14.34 14.84
C LEU A 220 3.63 -15.63 14.23
N ARG A 221 2.62 -15.49 13.38
CA ARG A 221 1.89 -16.61 12.79
C ARG A 221 2.20 -16.74 11.31
N PRO A 222 2.18 -17.96 10.76
CA PRO A 222 2.24 -18.15 9.32
C PRO A 222 1.20 -17.28 8.60
N ILE A 223 1.61 -16.68 7.48
CA ILE A 223 0.72 -15.85 6.66
C ILE A 223 -0.50 -16.62 6.14
N GLY A 224 -1.61 -15.92 5.91
CA GLY A 224 -2.80 -16.46 5.25
C GLY A 224 -3.55 -17.52 6.07
N LYS A 225 -3.43 -17.47 7.40
CA LYS A 225 -4.15 -18.38 8.32
C LYS A 225 -5.43 -17.79 8.91
N ARG A 226 -5.66 -16.49 8.70
CA ARG A 226 -6.90 -15.78 8.98
C ARG A 226 -7.61 -15.39 7.69
N LYS A 227 -8.90 -15.12 7.78
CA LYS A 227 -9.72 -14.69 6.63
C LYS A 227 -9.16 -13.38 6.05
N PRO A 228 -9.22 -13.20 4.72
CA PRO A 228 -8.77 -11.98 4.09
C PRO A 228 -9.78 -10.83 4.26
N ASN A 229 -9.36 -9.62 3.91
CA ASN A 229 -10.27 -8.51 3.65
C ASN A 229 -10.99 -8.68 2.29
N PRO A 230 -11.94 -7.79 1.92
CA PRO A 230 -12.68 -7.88 0.65
C PRO A 230 -11.82 -7.92 -0.63
N LEU A 231 -10.59 -7.42 -0.56
CA LEU A 231 -9.63 -7.45 -1.67
C LEU A 231 -8.80 -8.73 -1.71
N GLY A 232 -8.97 -9.66 -0.77
CA GLY A 232 -8.20 -10.91 -0.69
C GLY A 232 -6.86 -10.74 0.01
N LEU A 233 -6.62 -9.61 0.68
CA LEU A 233 -5.41 -9.35 1.45
C LEU A 233 -5.52 -9.96 2.84
N HIS A 234 -4.47 -10.66 3.26
CA HIS A 234 -4.40 -11.31 4.56
C HIS A 234 -3.47 -10.57 5.51
N ASP A 235 -3.70 -10.78 6.81
CA ASP A 235 -2.84 -10.31 7.89
C ASP A 235 -2.63 -8.78 7.84
N VAL A 236 -3.64 -8.04 7.38
CA VAL A 236 -3.62 -6.57 7.30
C VAL A 236 -3.87 -5.90 8.66
N TYR A 237 -4.34 -6.68 9.63
CA TYR A 237 -4.44 -6.29 11.03
C TYR A 237 -3.69 -7.29 11.90
N GLY A 238 -2.77 -6.77 12.71
CA GLY A 238 -1.95 -7.58 13.59
C GLY A 238 -0.83 -8.33 12.86
N ASN A 239 -0.36 -9.42 13.44
CA ASN A 239 0.84 -10.18 13.02
C ASN A 239 2.11 -9.29 13.09
N VAL A 240 2.57 -8.70 12.00
CA VAL A 240 3.60 -7.65 12.02
C VAL A 240 2.98 -6.31 11.67
N GLU A 241 3.49 -5.23 12.27
CA GLU A 241 3.16 -3.90 11.78
C GLU A 241 3.96 -3.61 10.50
N GLU A 242 3.35 -2.95 9.55
CA GLU A 242 3.89 -2.81 8.20
C GLU A 242 4.53 -1.43 8.02
N LEU A 243 5.84 -1.42 7.70
CA LEU A 243 6.59 -0.18 7.42
C LEU A 243 6.06 0.51 6.15
N ILE A 244 5.84 1.83 6.26
CA ILE A 244 5.32 2.68 5.19
C ILE A 244 6.45 3.52 4.57
N LEU A 245 6.31 3.82 3.28
CA LEU A 245 7.30 4.59 2.51
C LEU A 245 7.47 6.02 3.03
N GLU A 246 6.36 6.65 3.39
CA GLU A 246 6.28 8.07 3.74
C GLU A 246 6.61 8.29 5.22
N PRO A 247 7.21 9.45 5.56
CA PRO A 247 7.44 9.80 6.95
C PRO A 247 6.11 10.11 7.66
N TYR A 248 6.14 10.05 8.98
CA TYR A 248 5.00 10.41 9.81
C TYR A 248 4.75 11.91 9.78
N HIS A 249 3.47 12.28 9.71
CA HIS A 249 3.00 13.65 9.90
C HIS A 249 1.82 13.63 10.86
N LEU A 250 1.86 14.48 11.89
CA LEU A 250 0.70 14.73 12.75
C LEU A 250 -0.48 15.20 11.91
N ASN A 251 -1.68 14.84 12.34
CA ASN A 251 -2.90 15.38 11.79
C ASN A 251 -3.24 16.72 12.47
N ALA A 252 -3.18 17.81 11.71
CA ALA A 252 -3.54 19.15 12.15
C ALA A 252 -4.97 19.50 11.72
N SER A 253 -5.95 18.78 12.27
CA SER A 253 -7.39 18.96 11.97
C SER A 253 -7.72 18.80 10.49
N GLY A 254 -7.54 17.58 9.99
CA GLY A 254 -7.94 17.15 8.64
C GLY A 254 -6.89 17.40 7.55
N ARG A 255 -5.68 17.80 7.94
CA ARG A 255 -4.53 17.94 7.04
C ARG A 255 -3.26 17.42 7.70
N ALA A 256 -2.25 17.09 6.91
CA ALA A 256 -0.91 16.83 7.44
C ALA A 256 -0.30 18.11 8.02
N HIS A 257 0.29 18.01 9.22
CA HIS A 257 1.11 19.06 9.81
C HIS A 257 2.39 19.26 8.98
N GLY A 258 2.93 20.49 9.00
CA GLY A 258 4.11 20.85 8.20
C GLY A 258 5.43 20.26 8.72
N GLN A 259 5.46 19.82 9.98
CA GLN A 259 6.61 19.12 10.54
C GLN A 259 6.60 17.65 10.11
N VAL A 260 7.73 17.21 9.56
CA VAL A 260 8.02 15.81 9.22
C VAL A 260 8.62 15.12 10.45
N GLY A 261 8.05 13.97 10.82
CA GLY A 261 8.48 13.16 11.96
C GLY A 261 9.40 12.00 11.57
N GLY A 262 9.33 10.93 12.37
CA GLY A 262 10.00 9.66 12.11
C GLY A 262 9.36 8.87 10.96
N PHE A 263 9.62 7.57 10.90
CA PHE A 263 8.91 6.69 9.96
C PHE A 263 7.59 6.20 10.58
N MET A 264 6.71 5.70 9.72
CA MET A 264 5.38 5.22 10.08
C MET A 264 5.25 3.72 9.89
N THR A 265 4.50 3.08 10.79
CA THR A 265 3.95 1.74 10.60
C THR A 265 2.42 1.75 10.63
N LYS A 266 1.80 0.75 9.99
CA LYS A 266 0.34 0.55 9.91
C LYS A 266 -0.05 -0.87 10.35
N GLY A 267 -1.34 -1.06 10.64
CA GLY A 267 -1.96 -2.39 10.83
C GLY A 267 -1.88 -3.00 12.24
N GLY A 268 -1.00 -2.48 13.11
CA GLY A 268 -0.74 -3.08 14.41
C GLY A 268 -0.01 -4.41 14.29
N SER A 269 0.19 -5.13 15.40
CA SER A 269 0.95 -6.37 15.42
C SER A 269 0.37 -7.39 16.41
N ILE A 270 1.06 -8.51 16.60
CA ILE A 270 0.77 -9.45 17.69
C ILE A 270 0.84 -8.82 19.10
N ARG A 271 1.36 -7.59 19.23
CA ARG A 271 1.44 -6.84 20.48
C ARG A 271 0.28 -5.87 20.69
N SER A 272 -0.53 -5.64 19.67
CA SER A 272 -1.67 -4.72 19.74
C SER A 272 -2.87 -5.37 20.42
N ASP A 273 -3.66 -4.57 21.16
CA ASP A 273 -4.96 -5.02 21.65
C ASP A 273 -5.98 -5.09 20.49
N ALA A 274 -6.92 -6.04 20.55
CA ALA A 274 -7.94 -6.20 19.51
C ALA A 274 -8.81 -4.93 19.33
N THR A 275 -9.04 -4.19 20.41
CA THR A 275 -9.83 -2.96 20.42
C THR A 275 -9.10 -1.79 19.77
N GLU A 276 -7.77 -1.81 19.70
CA GLU A 276 -6.96 -0.74 19.09
C GLU A 276 -6.85 -0.86 17.57
N LEU A 277 -7.00 -2.09 17.04
CA LEU A 277 -6.91 -2.37 15.61
C LEU A 277 -7.94 -1.59 14.81
N ARG A 278 -7.48 -0.87 13.78
CA ARG A 278 -8.31 -0.05 12.89
C ARG A 278 -7.56 0.24 11.59
N SER A 279 -8.30 0.46 10.50
CA SER A 279 -7.73 0.78 9.18
C SER A 279 -6.88 2.05 9.18
N GLY A 280 -7.26 3.04 10.00
CA GLY A 280 -6.57 4.31 10.13
C GLY A 280 -5.36 4.30 11.05
N MET A 281 -5.07 3.20 11.77
CA MET A 281 -4.05 3.17 12.82
C MET A 281 -2.67 3.53 12.27
N ARG A 282 -1.97 4.45 12.93
CA ARG A 282 -0.61 4.87 12.59
C ARG A 282 0.24 4.83 13.86
N SER A 283 1.46 4.32 13.75
CA SER A 283 2.46 4.47 14.82
C SER A 283 3.68 5.19 14.26
N GLU A 284 4.19 6.17 15.02
CA GLU A 284 5.44 6.87 14.71
C GLU A 284 6.61 6.23 15.44
N TRP A 285 7.73 6.08 14.74
CA TRP A 285 8.97 5.53 15.30
C TRP A 285 10.20 6.32 14.84
N PRO A 286 11.22 6.52 15.69
CA PRO A 286 12.46 7.15 15.28
C PRO A 286 13.26 6.22 14.36
N TYR A 287 13.92 6.78 13.34
CA TYR A 287 14.76 6.01 12.40
C TYR A 287 15.92 5.26 13.07
N TYR A 288 16.41 5.77 14.20
CA TYR A 288 17.54 5.22 14.93
C TYR A 288 17.14 4.85 16.35
N ASN A 289 17.81 3.83 16.88
CA ASN A 289 17.67 3.48 18.28
C ASN A 289 18.24 4.63 19.14
N VAL A 290 17.44 5.18 20.05
CA VAL A 290 17.89 6.30 20.90
C VAL A 290 18.99 5.92 21.90
N ASN A 291 19.16 4.62 22.14
CA ASN A 291 20.12 4.06 23.09
C ASN A 291 21.26 3.28 22.42
N ALA A 292 21.29 3.19 21.09
CA ALA A 292 22.32 2.45 20.36
C ALA A 292 22.63 3.09 18.99
N ALA A 293 23.87 3.01 18.53
CA ALA A 293 24.32 3.59 17.26
C ALA A 293 23.90 2.74 16.04
N GLU A 294 22.61 2.45 15.91
CA GLU A 294 22.05 1.63 14.85
C GLU A 294 20.64 2.05 14.45
N ALA A 295 20.20 1.60 13.28
CA ALA A 295 18.82 1.76 12.82
C ALA A 295 17.85 1.04 13.77
N LEU A 296 16.71 1.67 14.06
CA LEU A 296 15.71 1.06 14.93
C LEU A 296 15.11 -0.18 14.27
N ARG A 297 15.05 -1.27 15.03
CA ARG A 297 14.34 -2.50 14.68
C ARG A 297 13.43 -2.89 15.83
N GLN A 298 12.29 -3.47 15.51
CA GLN A 298 11.41 -4.14 16.48
C GLN A 298 11.08 -5.52 15.97
N ASP A 299 10.84 -6.45 16.90
CA ASP A 299 10.50 -7.83 16.55
C ASP A 299 9.13 -7.99 15.87
N THR A 300 8.37 -6.90 15.77
CA THR A 300 7.11 -6.76 15.03
C THR A 300 7.21 -5.93 13.77
N PHE A 301 8.34 -5.28 13.45
CA PHE A 301 8.46 -4.50 12.22
C PHE A 301 8.64 -5.41 11.01
N GLY A 302 7.61 -5.48 10.18
CA GLY A 302 7.59 -6.20 8.91
C GLY A 302 7.34 -5.28 7.73
N VAL A 303 7.13 -5.90 6.56
CA VAL A 303 6.92 -5.18 5.31
C VAL A 303 5.89 -5.88 4.44
N ARG A 304 5.16 -5.08 3.67
CA ARG A 304 4.39 -5.48 2.50
C ARG A 304 4.84 -4.62 1.34
N PHE A 305 4.81 -5.16 0.14
CA PHE A 305 5.31 -4.47 -1.04
C PHE A 305 4.20 -4.11 -2.03
N VAL A 306 4.45 -3.09 -2.84
CA VAL A 306 3.61 -2.74 -4.01
C VAL A 306 4.44 -2.77 -5.28
N MET A 307 3.78 -3.03 -6.41
CA MET A 307 4.36 -2.80 -7.74
C MET A 307 4.08 -1.36 -8.15
N ALA A 308 5.13 -0.60 -8.44
CA ALA A 308 5.08 0.80 -8.83
C ALA A 308 5.67 1.00 -10.23
N SER A 309 5.34 2.13 -10.85
CA SER A 309 5.94 2.58 -12.12
C SER A 309 6.27 4.07 -12.03
N HIS A 310 7.11 4.53 -12.96
CA HIS A 310 7.31 5.96 -13.18
C HIS A 310 6.04 6.57 -13.79
N ILE A 311 5.85 7.88 -13.58
CA ILE A 311 4.74 8.64 -14.18
C ILE A 311 5.12 9.14 -15.57
N LEU A 312 6.29 9.77 -15.69
CA LEU A 312 6.80 10.33 -16.94
C LEU A 312 7.56 9.25 -17.74
N VAL A 313 6.83 8.24 -18.22
CA VAL A 313 7.41 7.07 -18.90
C VAL A 313 7.78 7.33 -20.37
N SER A 314 7.17 8.34 -21.00
CA SER A 314 7.44 8.73 -22.39
C SER A 314 7.17 10.22 -22.63
N SER A 315 7.60 10.71 -23.79
CA SER A 315 7.24 12.06 -24.24
C SER A 315 5.73 12.22 -24.42
N LYS A 316 5.07 11.19 -24.95
CA LYS A 316 3.60 11.17 -25.11
C LYS A 316 2.91 11.30 -23.75
N ALA A 317 3.28 10.48 -22.76
CA ALA A 317 2.70 10.56 -21.42
C ALA A 317 2.91 11.95 -20.80
N THR A 318 4.09 12.55 -21.02
CA THR A 318 4.39 13.91 -20.57
C THR A 318 3.50 14.96 -21.24
N ASP A 319 3.29 14.85 -22.55
CA ASP A 319 2.42 15.76 -23.30
C ASP A 319 0.95 15.60 -22.90
N ASP A 320 0.47 14.37 -22.70
CA ASP A 320 -0.89 14.09 -22.23
C ASP A 320 -1.13 14.71 -20.83
N ILE A 321 -0.17 14.56 -19.91
CA ILE A 321 -0.21 15.21 -18.58
C ILE A 321 -0.23 16.73 -18.71
N ARG A 322 0.65 17.32 -19.54
CA ARG A 322 0.72 18.76 -19.75
C ARG A 322 -0.61 19.30 -20.30
N ASN A 323 -1.20 18.60 -21.26
CA ASN A 323 -2.47 18.97 -21.86
C ASN A 323 -3.63 18.87 -20.86
N SER A 324 -3.69 17.81 -20.05
CA SER A 324 -4.68 17.70 -18.97
C SER A 324 -4.49 18.80 -17.92
N TRP A 325 -3.25 19.13 -17.56
CA TRP A 325 -2.96 20.19 -16.58
C TRP A 325 -3.40 21.57 -17.09
N ALA A 326 -3.08 21.89 -18.36
CA ALA A 326 -3.48 23.15 -18.98
C ALA A 326 -5.01 23.30 -18.98
N LYS A 327 -5.75 22.24 -19.35
CA LYS A 327 -7.22 22.22 -19.31
C LYS A 327 -7.75 22.50 -17.91
N LEU A 328 -7.20 21.86 -16.87
CA LEU A 328 -7.61 22.11 -15.48
C LEU A 328 -7.40 23.58 -15.08
N SER A 329 -6.26 24.16 -15.47
CA SER A 329 -5.94 25.57 -15.15
C SER A 329 -6.80 26.58 -15.91
N GLU A 330 -7.32 26.22 -17.09
CA GLU A 330 -8.26 27.07 -17.85
C GLU A 330 -9.69 27.01 -17.28
N THR A 331 -10.11 25.85 -16.76
CA THR A 331 -11.43 25.70 -16.10
C THR A 331 -11.55 26.43 -14.76
N ASP A 332 -10.44 26.72 -14.06
CA ASP A 332 -10.45 27.59 -12.87
C ASP A 332 -10.87 29.05 -13.18
N GLY A 333 -10.95 29.43 -14.47
CA GLY A 333 -11.45 30.73 -14.94
C GLY A 333 -12.72 30.66 -15.81
N GLY A 334 -13.28 29.48 -16.05
CA GLY A 334 -14.52 29.28 -16.81
C GLY A 334 -15.75 29.56 -15.95
N ALA A 335 -16.81 30.12 -16.54
CA ALA A 335 -18.04 30.57 -15.87
C ALA A 335 -18.36 29.76 -14.62
N LEU A 336 -18.43 30.43 -13.45
CA LEU A 336 -18.86 29.82 -12.20
C LEU A 336 -20.04 28.88 -12.53
N ASP A 337 -19.81 27.58 -12.35
CA ASP A 337 -20.92 26.65 -12.10
C ASP A 337 -21.84 27.34 -11.08
N ASP A 338 -23.15 27.05 -11.13
CA ASP A 338 -24.11 27.54 -10.13
C ASP A 338 -23.40 27.61 -8.75
N PRO A 339 -23.23 28.79 -8.13
CA PRO A 339 -22.45 28.91 -6.91
C PRO A 339 -22.89 27.95 -5.79
N LEU A 340 -24.15 27.50 -5.80
CA LEU A 340 -24.63 26.47 -4.90
C LEU A 340 -24.02 25.09 -5.19
N ASN A 341 -23.80 24.73 -6.45
CA ASN A 341 -23.12 23.49 -6.83
C ASN A 341 -21.67 23.48 -6.35
N THR A 342 -20.91 24.57 -6.58
CA THR A 342 -19.55 24.69 -6.05
C THR A 342 -19.53 24.62 -4.53
N LEU A 343 -20.47 25.29 -3.86
CA LEU A 343 -20.58 25.23 -2.40
C LEU A 343 -20.94 23.83 -1.89
N ASN A 344 -21.80 23.10 -2.59
CA ASN A 344 -22.11 21.71 -2.27
C ASN A 344 -20.86 20.82 -2.41
N GLN A 345 -20.06 21.01 -3.45
CA GLN A 345 -18.79 20.28 -3.62
C GLN A 345 -17.82 20.57 -2.47
N MET A 346 -17.66 21.85 -2.08
CA MET A 346 -16.84 22.23 -0.93
C MET A 346 -17.35 21.58 0.38
N LEU A 347 -18.65 21.53 0.58
CA LEU A 347 -19.28 20.88 1.75
C LEU A 347 -19.04 19.37 1.79
N ASP A 348 -18.99 18.71 0.64
CA ASP A 348 -18.70 17.29 0.53
C ASP A 348 -17.21 16.98 0.83
N GLU A 349 -16.31 17.89 0.45
CA GLU A 349 -14.87 17.79 0.67
C GLU A 349 -14.41 18.22 2.07
N GLU A 350 -15.20 19.03 2.79
CA GLU A 350 -14.87 19.54 4.11
C GLU A 350 -15.14 18.50 5.22
N ASN A 351 -14.07 18.13 5.92
CA ASN A 351 -14.08 17.09 6.95
C ASN A 351 -14.00 17.65 8.38
N VAL A 352 -13.81 18.95 8.55
CA VAL A 352 -13.74 19.59 9.86
C VAL A 352 -15.08 20.22 10.19
N GLY A 353 -15.72 19.69 11.25
CA GLY A 353 -17.06 20.08 11.68
C GLY A 353 -17.30 21.59 11.73
N PRO A 354 -16.44 22.40 12.41
CA PRO A 354 -16.59 23.85 12.42
C PRO A 354 -16.56 24.52 11.04
N ARG A 355 -15.68 24.08 10.12
CA ARG A 355 -15.60 24.65 8.77
C ARG A 355 -16.79 24.22 7.92
N LYS A 356 -17.22 22.97 8.05
CA LYS A 356 -18.42 22.46 7.39
C LYS A 356 -19.67 23.22 7.83
N ALA A 357 -19.84 23.43 9.14
CA ALA A 357 -20.95 24.22 9.69
C ALA A 357 -20.95 25.67 9.18
N ALA A 358 -19.77 26.28 9.01
CA ALA A 358 -19.66 27.61 8.41
C ALA A 358 -20.09 27.61 6.93
N LEU A 359 -19.68 26.62 6.14
CA LEU A 359 -20.11 26.47 4.74
C LEU A 359 -21.62 26.20 4.63
N ASP A 360 -22.20 25.41 5.54
CA ASP A 360 -23.65 25.15 5.59
C ASP A 360 -24.43 26.44 5.90
N ALA A 361 -23.90 27.27 6.80
CA ALA A 361 -24.49 28.59 7.09
C ALA A 361 -24.44 29.52 5.86
N VAL A 362 -23.33 29.53 5.11
CA VAL A 362 -23.24 30.26 3.84
C VAL A 362 -24.27 29.75 2.83
N LYS A 363 -24.44 28.42 2.73
CA LYS A 363 -25.43 27.81 1.82
C LYS A 363 -26.85 28.24 2.16
N ALA A 364 -27.21 28.26 3.44
CA ALA A 364 -28.51 28.72 3.89
C ALA A 364 -28.77 30.18 3.52
N GLN A 365 -27.77 31.06 3.68
CA GLN A 365 -27.89 32.47 3.29
C GLN A 365 -28.08 32.65 1.79
N VAL A 366 -27.35 31.89 0.96
CA VAL A 366 -27.50 31.95 -0.51
C VAL A 366 -28.89 31.49 -0.95
N LEU A 367 -29.41 30.41 -0.35
CA LEU A 367 -30.76 29.91 -0.65
C LEU A 367 -31.84 30.93 -0.25
N GLN A 368 -31.72 31.54 0.93
CA GLN A 368 -32.63 32.59 1.37
C GLN A 368 -32.62 33.79 0.41
N ALA A 369 -31.44 34.25 0.02
CA ALA A 369 -31.31 35.38 -0.91
C ALA A 369 -31.93 35.09 -2.29
N ARG A 370 -31.83 33.85 -2.80
CA ARG A 370 -32.49 33.45 -4.06
C ARG A 370 -34.01 33.53 -3.93
N GLN A 371 -34.57 32.98 -2.85
CA GLN A 371 -36.00 33.01 -2.61
C GLN A 371 -36.53 34.45 -2.54
N GLU A 372 -35.83 35.35 -1.84
CA GLU A 372 -36.23 36.76 -1.73
C GLU A 372 -36.18 37.52 -3.07
N ILE A 373 -35.34 37.07 -4.01
CA ILE A 373 -35.29 37.63 -5.38
C ILE A 373 -36.44 37.10 -6.21
N GLU A 374 -36.72 35.80 -6.14
CA GLU A 374 -37.85 35.16 -6.84
C GLU A 374 -39.19 35.74 -6.39
N ASP A 375 -39.36 35.98 -5.08
CA ASP A 375 -40.59 36.57 -4.52
C ASP A 375 -40.83 38.03 -4.95
N LYS A 376 -39.81 38.71 -5.51
CA LYS A 376 -39.88 40.11 -5.99
C LYS A 376 -40.05 40.24 -7.51
N GLN A 377 -39.97 39.14 -8.26
CA GLN A 377 -40.20 39.08 -9.71
C GLN A 377 -41.65 38.66 -10.00
#